data_AF-D8M6B5-F1
#
_entry.id   AF-D8M6B5-F1
#
_cell.length_a   1.000
_cell.length_b   1.000
_cell.length_c   1.000
_cell.angle_alpha   90.00
_cell.angle_beta   90.00
_cell.angle_gamma   90.00
#
_symmetry.space_group_name_H-M   'P 1'
#
loop_
_entity.id
_entity.type
_entity.pdbx_description
1 polymer ?
#
loop_
_entity_poly.entity_id
_entity_poly.type
_entity_poly.pdbx_seq_one_letter_code
_entity_poly.pdbx_strand_id
1 'polypeptide(L)'
;MLSLRRWIGRSTSKPWRSSTCTAPTRSSTSWFTRWTRSPSPKKPTFSFFSFVSPQKLSFYTEKATSISKGKPISVFGTSIWDETLYLAWSNVIQSLVPDSQRLQKQLNTIAELTECDELVLFERSTFLVLASSSNDLKLDSNRFEKISNTIKQFKLVTTCV
;
A
#
# COMPACT_ATOMS: atom_id res chain seq x y z
N MET A 1 -29.62 16.95 4.69
CA MET A 1 -29.87 17.27 3.27
C MET A 1 -28.55 17.65 2.63
N LEU A 2 -28.20 16.95 1.56
CA LEU A 2 -26.98 17.09 0.77
C LEU A 2 -26.83 18.52 0.22
N SER A 3 -25.61 19.07 0.20
CA SER A 3 -25.18 19.84 -0.96
C SER A 3 -23.67 19.77 -1.14
N LEU A 4 -23.33 19.16 -2.26
CA LEU A 4 -22.03 19.00 -2.88
C LEU A 4 -21.71 20.26 -3.70
N ARG A 5 -20.42 20.44 -4.05
CA ARG A 5 -19.81 21.29 -5.10
C ARG A 5 -19.10 22.54 -4.55
N ARG A 6 -17.94 22.98 -5.02
CA ARG A 6 -16.98 22.57 -6.07
C ARG A 6 -15.91 23.67 -6.05
N TRP A 7 -14.62 23.36 -5.91
CA TRP A 7 -13.55 24.35 -6.11
C TRP A 7 -12.76 24.00 -7.37
N ILE A 8 -12.82 24.90 -8.36
CA ILE A 8 -12.00 24.95 -9.57
C ILE A 8 -10.83 25.90 -9.27
N GLY A 9 -9.62 25.49 -9.60
CA GLY A 9 -8.44 26.36 -9.66
C GLY A 9 -7.48 25.91 -10.75
N ARG A 10 -7.50 26.58 -11.91
CA ARG A 10 -6.45 26.56 -12.94
C ARG A 10 -5.48 27.73 -12.68
N SER A 11 -4.20 27.54 -13.01
CA SER A 11 -3.25 28.57 -13.52
C SER A 11 -1.90 27.88 -13.79
N THR A 12 -1.55 27.48 -15.02
CA THR A 12 -0.87 28.17 -16.13
C THR A 12 0.61 28.55 -15.95
N SER A 13 1.51 27.95 -16.76
CA SER A 13 2.64 28.57 -17.50
C SER A 13 3.59 27.49 -18.07
N LYS A 14 3.60 27.14 -19.38
CA LYS A 14 4.38 27.72 -20.53
C LYS A 14 5.62 26.84 -20.89
N PRO A 15 6.18 26.91 -22.13
CA PRO A 15 6.26 25.76 -23.04
C PRO A 15 7.69 25.31 -23.42
N TRP A 16 7.83 24.11 -23.99
CA TRP A 16 9.00 23.76 -24.79
C TRP A 16 8.59 23.29 -26.20
N ARG A 17 9.39 23.70 -27.19
CA ARG A 17 9.11 23.73 -28.63
C ARG A 17 9.43 22.38 -29.29
N SER A 18 8.52 22.00 -30.19
CA SER A 18 8.70 21.30 -31.48
C SER A 18 9.93 20.41 -31.71
N SER A 19 9.67 19.12 -31.87
CA SER A 19 10.32 18.29 -32.89
C SER A 19 9.24 17.69 -33.77
N THR A 20 9.36 17.98 -35.05
CA THR A 20 8.50 17.60 -36.17
C THR A 20 8.38 16.09 -36.35
N CYS A 21 7.15 15.57 -36.42
CA CYS A 21 6.86 14.31 -37.11
C CYS A 21 5.59 14.49 -37.95
N THR A 22 5.78 14.30 -39.25
CA THR A 22 4.80 14.30 -40.34
C THR A 22 3.64 13.35 -40.07
N ALA A 23 2.42 13.81 -40.33
CA ALA A 23 1.19 13.01 -40.31
C ALA A 23 1.03 12.21 -41.62
N PRO A 24 0.55 10.96 -41.58
CA PRO A 24 -0.20 10.37 -42.66
C PRO A 24 -1.71 10.51 -42.43
N THR A 25 -2.41 10.61 -43.55
CA THR A 25 -3.82 10.95 -43.75
C THR A 25 -4.80 9.86 -43.34
N ARG A 26 -5.77 10.24 -42.48
CA ARG A 26 -7.21 9.93 -42.44
C ARG A 26 -7.73 8.68 -43.20
N SER A 27 -8.17 7.66 -42.46
CA SER A 27 -9.52 7.06 -42.63
C SER A 27 -9.96 6.22 -41.41
N SER A 28 -10.97 6.74 -40.71
CA SER A 28 -12.12 6.07 -40.07
C SER A 28 -11.97 4.75 -39.29
N THR A 29 -12.50 4.82 -38.05
CA THR A 29 -13.16 3.76 -37.26
C THR A 29 -12.33 2.60 -36.71
N SER A 30 -11.68 2.80 -35.56
CA SER A 30 -11.79 1.91 -34.39
C SER A 30 -11.01 2.51 -33.20
N TRP A 31 -11.64 3.45 -32.48
CA TRP A 31 -11.12 3.97 -31.21
C TRP A 31 -11.97 3.46 -30.05
N PHE A 32 -12.09 2.14 -29.93
CA PHE A 32 -12.58 1.51 -28.71
C PHE A 32 -11.96 0.12 -28.57
N THR A 33 -10.63 0.04 -28.51
CA THR A 33 -9.99 -1.08 -27.82
C THR A 33 -10.20 -0.88 -26.32
N ARG A 34 -11.39 -1.33 -25.91
CA ARG A 34 -11.74 -1.79 -24.56
C ARG A 34 -10.49 -2.33 -23.88
N TRP A 35 -10.01 -1.61 -22.87
CA TRP A 35 -8.97 -2.06 -21.94
C TRP A 35 -9.56 -3.19 -21.07
N THR A 36 -9.82 -4.36 -21.66
CA THR A 36 -9.95 -5.59 -20.87
C THR A 36 -8.54 -5.91 -20.41
N ARG A 37 -8.20 -5.38 -19.24
CA ARG A 37 -7.00 -5.74 -18.49
C ARG A 37 -7.04 -7.26 -18.35
N SER A 38 -6.25 -7.96 -19.17
CA SER A 38 -6.12 -9.41 -19.13
C SER A 38 -5.79 -9.83 -17.69
N PRO A 39 -6.42 -10.88 -17.13
CA PRO A 39 -6.14 -11.31 -15.76
C PRO A 39 -4.68 -11.74 -15.69
N SER A 40 -3.82 -10.89 -15.13
CA SER A 40 -2.40 -11.21 -14.99
C SER A 40 -2.27 -12.28 -13.90
N PRO A 41 -1.71 -13.47 -14.17
CA PRO A 41 -1.63 -14.57 -13.21
C PRO A 41 -0.68 -14.30 -12.04
N LYS A 42 0.10 -13.20 -12.08
CA LYS A 42 1.19 -12.93 -11.14
C LYS A 42 0.88 -11.90 -10.06
N LYS A 43 -0.36 -11.41 -9.96
CA LYS A 43 -0.69 -10.38 -8.96
C LYS A 43 -1.23 -11.03 -7.68
N PRO A 44 -0.63 -10.77 -6.50
CA PRO A 44 -1.16 -11.28 -5.25
C PRO A 44 -2.56 -10.73 -5.01
N THR A 45 -3.44 -11.58 -4.46
CA THR A 45 -4.81 -11.20 -4.12
C THR A 45 -4.93 -11.10 -2.61
N PHE A 46 -5.43 -9.96 -2.12
CA PHE A 46 -5.61 -9.69 -0.69
C PHE A 46 -7.10 -9.49 -0.39
N SER A 47 -7.57 -10.09 0.71
CA SER A 47 -8.94 -9.91 1.19
C SER A 47 -8.95 -9.43 2.64
N PHE A 48 -9.70 -8.36 2.87
CA PHE A 48 -9.82 -7.71 4.18
C PHE A 48 -11.22 -7.91 4.73
N PHE A 49 -11.31 -8.35 5.98
CA PHE A 49 -12.58 -8.46 6.69
C PHE A 49 -12.56 -7.58 7.93
N SER A 50 -13.62 -6.80 8.14
CA SER A 50 -13.77 -5.96 9.33
C SER A 50 -14.44 -6.73 10.47
N PHE A 51 -13.97 -6.52 11.71
CA PHE A 51 -14.63 -7.02 12.93
C PHE A 51 -14.78 -8.55 12.98
N VAL A 52 -13.74 -9.27 12.57
CA VAL A 52 -13.68 -10.72 12.61
C VAL A 52 -12.98 -11.16 13.89
N SER A 53 -13.71 -11.90 14.75
CA SER A 53 -13.07 -12.61 15.88
C SER A 53 -11.93 -13.49 15.34
N PRO A 54 -10.75 -13.55 16.00
CA PRO A 54 -9.62 -14.36 15.55
C PRO A 54 -10.00 -15.80 15.23
N GLN A 55 -10.98 -16.34 15.96
CA GLN A 55 -11.51 -17.71 15.81
C GLN A 55 -12.23 -17.93 14.47
N LYS A 56 -12.78 -16.88 13.86
CA LYS A 56 -13.46 -16.95 12.55
C LYS A 56 -12.51 -16.69 11.37
N LEU A 57 -11.28 -16.26 11.62
CA LEU A 57 -10.33 -15.93 10.55
C LEU A 57 -9.94 -17.18 9.74
N SER A 58 -9.67 -18.31 10.41
CA SER A 58 -9.36 -19.59 9.76
C SER A 58 -10.46 -20.04 8.79
N PHE A 59 -11.72 -19.89 9.21
CA PHE A 59 -12.89 -20.19 8.38
C PHE A 59 -12.95 -19.34 7.12
N TYR A 60 -12.72 -18.02 7.23
CA TYR A 60 -12.72 -17.14 6.04
C TYR A 60 -11.51 -17.39 5.14
N THR A 61 -10.35 -17.74 5.71
CA THR A 61 -9.15 -18.10 4.96
C THR A 61 -9.36 -19.37 4.13
N GLU A 62 -9.94 -20.42 4.73
CA GLU A 62 -10.26 -21.67 4.03
C GLU A 62 -11.25 -21.39 2.89
N LYS A 63 -12.35 -20.71 3.18
CA LYS A 63 -13.37 -20.36 2.18
C LYS A 63 -12.80 -19.53 1.03
N ALA A 64 -11.94 -18.54 1.34
CA ALA A 64 -11.29 -17.72 0.34
C ALA A 64 -10.33 -18.54 -0.55
N THR A 65 -9.62 -19.49 0.04
CA THR A 65 -8.71 -20.40 -0.66
C THR A 65 -9.48 -21.34 -1.60
N SER A 66 -10.62 -21.88 -1.17
CA SER A 66 -11.48 -22.70 -2.03
C SER A 66 -11.99 -21.92 -3.25
N ILE A 67 -12.27 -20.62 -3.09
CA ILE A 67 -12.77 -19.75 -4.17
C ILE A 67 -11.63 -19.27 -5.09
N SER A 68 -10.38 -19.22 -4.60
CA SER A 68 -9.25 -18.63 -5.34
C SER A 68 -8.81 -19.42 -6.57
N LYS A 69 -9.30 -20.66 -6.76
CA LYS A 69 -8.97 -21.55 -7.88
C LYS A 69 -7.45 -21.72 -8.05
N GLY A 70 -6.74 -21.95 -6.94
CA GLY A 70 -5.30 -22.20 -6.93
C GLY A 70 -4.42 -20.95 -6.95
N LYS A 71 -5.00 -19.75 -6.80
CA LYS A 71 -4.22 -18.52 -6.64
C LYS A 71 -3.81 -18.30 -5.19
N PRO A 72 -2.57 -17.81 -4.94
CA PRO A 72 -2.15 -17.45 -3.59
C PRO A 72 -3.00 -16.27 -3.09
N ILE A 73 -3.65 -16.47 -1.95
CA ILE A 73 -4.49 -15.47 -1.29
C ILE A 73 -4.06 -15.30 0.15
N SER A 74 -3.98 -14.05 0.60
CA SER A 74 -3.75 -13.71 2.00
C SER A 74 -4.97 -13.02 2.56
N VAL A 75 -5.44 -13.48 3.71
CA VAL A 75 -6.65 -12.99 4.38
C VAL A 75 -6.26 -12.35 5.70
N PHE A 76 -6.74 -11.13 5.94
CA PHE A 76 -6.48 -10.38 7.15
C PHE A 76 -7.78 -10.03 7.87
N GLY A 77 -7.84 -10.34 9.16
CA GLY A 77 -8.86 -9.80 10.07
C GLY A 77 -8.40 -8.41 10.52
N THR A 78 -9.18 -7.38 10.19
CA THR A 78 -8.83 -5.98 10.44
C THR A 78 -9.91 -5.25 11.24
N SER A 79 -9.54 -4.22 11.97
CA SER A 79 -10.48 -3.24 12.53
C SER A 79 -9.98 -1.83 12.26
N ILE A 80 -10.89 -0.89 12.02
CA ILE A 80 -10.52 0.54 11.87
C ILE A 80 -10.10 1.18 13.20
N TRP A 81 -10.35 0.48 14.31
CA TRP A 81 -10.14 0.96 15.67
C TRP A 81 -8.83 0.46 16.29
N ASP A 82 -8.08 -0.41 15.60
CA ASP A 82 -6.85 -1.02 16.12
C ASP A 82 -5.71 -1.02 15.08
N GLU A 83 -4.55 -1.50 15.49
CA GLU A 83 -3.34 -1.56 14.66
C GLU A 83 -3.41 -2.57 13.52
N THR A 84 -4.39 -3.48 13.54
CA THR A 84 -4.46 -4.59 12.57
C THR A 84 -4.71 -4.10 11.14
N LEU A 85 -5.35 -2.93 10.99
CA LEU A 85 -5.47 -2.27 9.69
C LEU A 85 -4.10 -1.89 9.11
N TYR A 86 -3.21 -1.32 9.94
CA TYR A 86 -1.86 -0.96 9.52
C TYR A 86 -1.03 -2.20 9.17
N LEU A 87 -1.20 -3.31 9.92
CA LEU A 87 -0.55 -4.58 9.61
C LEU A 87 -0.91 -5.06 8.20
N ALA A 88 -2.22 -5.14 7.94
CA ALA A 88 -2.72 -5.69 6.69
C ALA A 88 -2.33 -4.82 5.49
N TRP A 89 -2.44 -3.49 5.60
CA TRP A 89 -2.04 -2.59 4.51
C TRP A 89 -0.52 -2.51 4.31
N SER A 90 0.28 -2.64 5.37
CA SER A 90 1.75 -2.70 5.25
C SER A 90 2.15 -3.95 4.45
N ASN A 91 1.56 -5.10 4.73
CA ASN A 91 1.79 -6.33 3.95
C ASN A 91 1.43 -6.18 2.46
N VAL A 92 0.31 -5.50 2.16
CA VAL A 92 -0.05 -5.23 0.77
C VAL A 92 0.97 -4.33 0.10
N ILE A 93 1.38 -3.23 0.73
CA ILE A 93 2.35 -2.31 0.13
C ILE A 93 3.71 -2.97 -0.04
N GLN A 94 4.19 -3.73 0.94
CA GLN A 94 5.46 -4.46 0.84
C GLN A 94 5.49 -5.40 -0.37
N SER A 95 4.36 -6.02 -0.73
CA SER A 95 4.25 -6.86 -1.93
C SER A 95 4.34 -6.08 -3.26
N LEU A 96 4.13 -4.76 -3.23
CA LEU A 96 4.16 -3.87 -4.37
C LEU A 96 5.50 -3.15 -4.52
N VAL A 97 6.34 -3.12 -3.49
CA VAL A 97 7.65 -2.47 -3.53
C VAL A 97 8.59 -3.28 -4.42
N PRO A 98 9.12 -2.70 -5.51
CA PRO A 98 10.16 -3.35 -6.29
C PRO A 98 11.46 -3.43 -5.47
N ASP A 99 12.15 -4.58 -5.54
CA ASP A 99 13.46 -4.79 -4.91
C ASP A 99 13.52 -4.59 -3.38
N SER A 100 12.53 -5.12 -2.64
CA SER A 100 12.51 -5.10 -1.17
C SER A 100 13.80 -5.63 -0.52
N GLN A 101 14.49 -6.56 -1.19
CA GLN A 101 15.78 -7.12 -0.73
C GLN A 101 16.90 -6.07 -0.66
N ARG A 102 16.96 -5.17 -1.65
CA ARG A 102 17.97 -4.11 -1.65
C ARG A 102 17.69 -3.10 -0.54
N LEU A 103 16.42 -2.75 -0.37
CA LEU A 103 15.96 -1.87 0.71
C LEU A 103 16.35 -2.42 2.08
N GLN A 104 16.09 -3.71 2.31
CA GLN A 104 16.43 -4.40 3.54
C GLN A 104 17.93 -4.38 3.84
N LYS A 105 18.77 -4.63 2.82
CA LYS A 105 20.23 -4.61 2.97
C LYS A 105 20.73 -3.22 3.38
N GLN A 106 20.27 -2.17 2.69
CA GLN A 106 20.67 -0.80 3.02
C GLN A 106 20.21 -0.40 4.42
N LEU A 107 19.01 -0.84 4.82
CA LEU A 107 18.47 -0.59 6.14
C LEU A 107 19.30 -1.27 7.23
N ASN A 108 19.69 -2.53 7.03
CA ASN A 108 20.59 -3.24 7.95
C ASN A 108 21.97 -2.57 8.02
N THR A 109 22.55 -2.15 6.89
CA THR A 109 23.82 -1.41 6.90
C THR A 109 23.72 -0.10 7.68
N ILE A 110 22.61 0.64 7.55
CA ILE A 110 22.42 1.87 8.34
C ILE A 110 22.29 1.52 9.82
N ALA A 111 21.52 0.50 10.19
CA ALA A 111 21.37 0.08 11.57
C ALA A 111 22.71 -0.32 12.22
N GLU A 112 23.57 -1.04 11.49
CA GLU A 112 24.94 -1.38 11.90
C GLU A 112 25.82 -0.14 12.06
N LEU A 113 25.77 0.80 11.11
CA LEU A 113 26.56 2.03 11.15
C LEU A 113 26.16 2.99 12.27
N THR A 114 24.88 2.98 12.66
CA THR A 114 24.34 3.86 13.70
C THR A 114 24.27 3.19 15.07
N GLU A 115 24.71 1.93 15.19
CA GLU A 115 24.60 1.12 16.41
C GLU A 115 23.18 1.15 17.02
N CYS A 116 22.15 1.20 16.16
CA CYS A 116 20.77 1.26 16.63
C CYS A 116 20.23 -0.14 16.90
N ASP A 117 19.52 -0.29 18.03
CA ASP A 117 18.84 -1.55 18.35
C ASP A 117 17.79 -1.90 17.28
N GLU A 118 16.98 -0.93 16.86
CA GLU A 118 15.91 -1.18 15.91
C GLU A 118 15.72 0.01 14.98
N LEU A 119 15.72 -0.25 13.68
CA LEU A 119 15.45 0.75 12.65
C LEU A 119 14.26 0.29 11.81
N VAL A 120 13.30 1.18 11.63
CA VAL A 120 12.08 0.92 10.84
C VAL A 120 11.88 2.03 9.83
N LEU A 121 11.54 1.64 8.60
CA LEU A 121 11.26 2.54 7.51
C LEU A 121 9.76 2.59 7.25
N PHE A 122 9.20 3.80 7.33
CA PHE A 122 7.79 4.06 7.05
C PHE A 122 7.59 4.83 5.75
N GLU A 123 6.47 4.58 5.07
CA GLU A 123 6.00 5.44 3.98
C GLU A 123 5.57 6.80 4.57
N ARG A 124 6.06 7.89 3.98
CA ARG A 124 5.95 9.26 4.52
C ARG A 124 4.51 9.72 4.81
N SER A 125 3.56 9.35 3.97
CA SER A 125 2.20 9.90 4.00
C SER A 125 1.27 9.05 4.86
N THR A 126 1.29 7.74 4.66
CA THR A 126 0.42 6.74 5.28
C THR A 126 1.01 6.14 6.55
N PHE A 127 2.31 6.32 6.81
CA PHE A 127 3.04 5.65 7.89
C PHE A 127 2.85 4.15 7.86
N LEU A 128 2.87 3.54 6.68
CA LEU A 128 2.85 2.09 6.56
C LEU A 128 4.27 1.56 6.57
N VAL A 129 4.47 0.40 7.19
CA VAL A 129 5.80 -0.21 7.35
C VAL A 129 6.27 -0.73 6.00
N LEU A 130 7.44 -0.25 5.55
CA LEU A 130 8.06 -0.70 4.30
C LEU A 130 9.13 -1.76 4.54
N ALA A 131 9.98 -1.57 5.55
CA ALA A 131 11.04 -2.49 5.94
C ALA A 131 11.46 -2.19 7.39
N SER A 132 12.06 -3.18 8.05
CA SER A 132 12.58 -3.06 9.42
C SER A 132 13.88 -3.85 9.54
N SER A 133 14.85 -3.37 10.31
CA SER A 133 16.09 -4.10 10.55
C SER A 133 15.81 -5.39 11.30
N SER A 134 16.54 -6.46 10.97
CA SER A 134 16.47 -7.69 11.75
C SER A 134 17.16 -7.47 13.09
N ASN A 135 16.47 -7.81 14.18
CA ASN A 135 17.03 -7.80 15.52
C ASN A 135 16.53 -9.05 16.28
N ASP A 136 17.37 -9.62 17.15
CA ASP A 136 17.08 -10.82 17.96
C ASP A 136 16.32 -10.52 19.27
N LEU A 137 15.94 -9.26 19.51
CA LEU A 137 15.18 -8.85 20.68
C LEU A 137 13.77 -9.44 20.63
N LYS A 138 13.36 -10.05 21.74
CA LYS A 138 12.01 -10.58 21.92
C LYS A 138 11.03 -9.45 22.20
N LEU A 139 10.69 -8.69 21.17
CA LEU A 139 9.68 -7.64 21.19
C LEU A 139 8.32 -8.19 20.75
N ASP A 140 7.25 -7.44 21.01
CA ASP A 140 5.92 -7.83 20.52
C ASP A 140 5.88 -7.70 18.98
N SER A 141 5.08 -8.52 18.30
CA SER A 141 5.18 -8.60 16.83
C SER A 141 4.58 -7.39 16.11
N ASN A 142 3.63 -6.67 16.74
CA ASN A 142 2.85 -5.62 16.09
C ASN A 142 3.27 -4.20 16.54
N ARG A 143 4.53 -4.00 16.97
CA ARG A 143 5.00 -2.70 17.50
C ARG A 143 4.92 -1.62 16.45
N PHE A 144 5.38 -1.92 15.24
CA PHE A 144 5.50 -0.94 14.16
C PHE A 144 4.13 -0.42 13.74
N GLU A 145 3.13 -1.29 13.74
CA GLU A 145 1.74 -0.95 13.44
C GLU A 145 1.12 -0.11 14.56
N LYS A 146 1.43 -0.40 15.83
CA LYS A 146 1.03 0.44 16.96
C LYS A 146 1.68 1.83 16.88
N ILE A 147 2.95 1.91 16.51
CA ILE A 147 3.66 3.17 16.27
C ILE A 147 2.97 3.94 15.12
N SER A 148 2.66 3.26 14.02
CA SER A 148 1.98 3.83 12.86
C SER A 148 0.64 4.43 13.23
N ASN A 149 -0.19 3.69 13.98
CA ASN A 149 -1.46 4.17 14.49
C ASN A 149 -1.28 5.39 15.40
N THR A 150 -0.32 5.34 16.33
CA THR A 150 -0.04 6.43 17.28
C THR A 150 0.36 7.73 16.56
N ILE A 151 1.28 7.66 15.59
CA ILE A 151 1.73 8.83 14.81
C ILE A 151 0.56 9.40 14.00
N LYS A 152 -0.30 8.53 13.46
CA LYS A 152 -1.48 8.96 12.71
C LYS A 152 -2.50 9.67 13.59
N GLN A 153 -2.78 9.16 14.79
CA GLN A 153 -3.63 9.85 15.75
C GLN A 153 -3.03 11.20 16.16
N PHE A 154 -1.73 11.25 16.42
CA PHE A 154 -1.03 12.50 16.75
C PHE A 154 -1.14 13.53 15.62
N LYS A 155 -0.99 13.11 14.36
CA LYS A 155 -1.15 13.98 13.19
C LYS A 155 -2.53 14.60 13.13
N LEU A 156 -3.60 13.84 13.39
CA LEU A 156 -4.96 14.35 13.36
C LEU A 156 -5.19 15.47 14.40
N VAL A 157 -4.59 15.34 15.58
CA VAL A 157 -4.71 16.32 16.67
C VAL A 157 -3.85 17.56 16.43
N THR A 158 -2.71 17.42 15.74
CA THR A 158 -1.76 18.52 15.51
C THR A 158 -1.97 19.29 14.21
N THR A 159 -2.66 18.71 13.22
CA THR A 159 -3.20 19.48 12.09
C THR A 159 -4.42 20.27 12.54
N CYS A 160 -4.20 21.26 13.40
CA CYS A 160 -5.13 22.37 13.57
C CYS A 160 -4.97 23.29 12.34
N VAL A 161 -6.02 23.37 11.54
CA VAL A 161 -6.28 24.48 10.62
C VAL A 161 -7.15 25.49 11.37
#